data_AF-A0A9D8E1D6-F1
#
_entry.id   AF-A0A9D8E1D6-F1
#
_cell.length_a   1.000
_cell.length_b   1.000
_cell.length_c   1.000
_cell.angle_alpha   90.00
_cell.angle_beta   90.00
_cell.angle_gamma   90.00
#
_symmetry.space_group_name_H-M   'P 1'
#
loop_
_entity.id
_entity.type
_entity.pdbx_description
1 polymer ?
#
loop_
_entity_poly.entity_id
_entity_poly.type
_entity_poly.pdbx_seq_one_letter_code
_entity_poly.pdbx_strand_id
1 'polypeptide(L)' 'MTTRAPKGTVDVLPPESGRWRRLLRAFDSLAERYGYGLALTPVFEATELFSRGVG' A
#
# COMPACT_ATOMS: atom_id res chain seq x y z
N MET A 1 -22.62 3.45 20.26
CA MET A 1 -21.27 3.75 19.75
C MET A 1 -21.37 4.12 18.29
N THR A 2 -20.97 5.33 17.92
CA THR A 2 -20.90 5.76 16.51
C THR A 2 -19.60 5.22 15.93
N THR A 3 -19.68 4.21 15.07
CA THR A 3 -18.52 3.71 14.33
C THR A 3 -18.12 4.73 13.27
N ARG A 4 -16.89 5.22 13.33
CA ARG A 4 -16.27 6.06 12.30
C ARG A 4 -14.86 5.57 12.07
N ALA A 5 -14.35 5.77 10.85
CA ALA A 5 -12.97 5.51 10.53
C ALA A 5 -12.03 6.27 11.50
N PRO A 6 -10.95 5.64 11.98
CA PRO A 6 -9.91 6.33 12.74
C PRO A 6 -9.41 7.59 12.02
N LYS A 7 -9.04 8.62 12.78
CA LYS A 7 -8.47 9.85 12.20
C LYS A 7 -7.24 9.50 11.36
N GLY A 8 -7.16 10.07 10.15
CA GLY A 8 -6.07 9.82 9.21
C GLY A 8 -6.30 8.60 8.30
N THR A 9 -7.41 7.88 8.45
CA THR A 9 -7.80 6.79 7.55
C THR A 9 -9.04 7.17 6.74
N VAL A 10 -9.15 6.64 5.54
CA VAL A 10 -10.31 6.79 4.66
C VAL A 10 -10.60 5.47 3.95
N ASP A 11 -11.87 5.14 3.80
CA ASP A 11 -12.29 3.99 3.00
C ASP A 11 -12.21 4.35 1.52
N VAL A 12 -11.49 3.54 0.74
CA VAL A 12 -11.42 3.67 -0.72
C VAL A 12 -12.33 2.62 -1.34
N LEU A 13 -13.56 3.02 -1.66
CA LEU A 13 -14.61 2.11 -2.13
C LEU A 13 -14.83 2.24 -3.65
N PRO A 14 -15.53 1.29 -4.30
CA PRO A 14 -15.99 1.50 -5.66
C PRO A 14 -16.91 2.74 -5.76
N PRO A 15 -16.80 3.57 -6.80
CA PRO A 15 -15.93 3.41 -7.98
C PRO A 15 -14.50 3.98 -7.83
N GLU A 16 -14.19 4.68 -6.73
CA GLU A 16 -12.89 5.33 -6.48
C GLU A 16 -11.71 4.36 -6.53
N SER A 17 -11.87 3.18 -5.93
CA SER A 17 -10.88 2.09 -5.94
C SER A 17 -10.48 1.65 -7.35
N GLY A 18 -11.30 1.93 -8.37
CA GLY A 18 -10.98 1.66 -9.77
C GLY A 18 -9.74 2.39 -10.27
N ARG A 19 -9.46 3.61 -9.78
CA ARG A 19 -8.23 4.36 -10.14
C ARG A 19 -6.97 3.70 -9.58
N TRP A 20 -7.01 3.28 -8.31
CA TRP A 20 -5.93 2.54 -7.67
C TRP A 20 -5.62 1.24 -8.39
N ARG A 21 -6.66 0.48 -8.76
CA ARG A 21 -6.48 -0.78 -9.50
C ARG A 21 -5.86 -0.57 -10.88
N ARG A 22 -6.11 0.56 -11.54
CA ARG A 22 -5.44 0.91 -12.81
C ARG A 22 -3.97 1.27 -12.61
N LEU A 23 -3.67 2.09 -11.59
CA LEU A 23 -2.30 2.49 -11.25
C LEU A 23 -1.43 1.28 -10.91
N LEU A 24 -1.91 0.41 -10.01
CA LEU A 24 -1.16 -0.78 -9.57
C LEU A 24 -0.85 -1.71 -10.73
N ARG A 25 -1.80 -1.93 -11.65
CA ARG A 25 -1.55 -2.73 -12.87
C ARG A 25 -0.51 -2.10 -13.79
N ALA A 26 -0.57 -0.80 -14.00
CA ALA A 26 0.41 -0.12 -14.85
C ALA A 26 1.82 -0.22 -14.29
N PHE A 27 1.96 -0.08 -12.96
CA PHE A 27 3.23 -0.24 -12.26
C PHE A 27 3.75 -1.68 -12.34
N ASP A 28 2.91 -2.66 -12.02
CA ASP A 28 3.25 -4.09 -12.05
C ASP A 28 3.73 -4.53 -13.45
N SER A 29 2.96 -4.20 -14.49
CA SER A 29 3.36 -4.48 -15.87
C SER A 29 4.66 -3.78 -16.28
N LEU A 30 4.99 -2.62 -15.71
CA LEU A 30 6.28 -1.96 -15.97
C LEU A 30 7.42 -2.68 -15.25
N ALA A 31 7.25 -3.01 -13.97
CA ALA A 31 8.25 -3.71 -13.17
C ALA A 31 8.64 -5.06 -13.80
N GLU A 32 7.66 -5.85 -14.21
CA GLU A 32 7.89 -7.15 -14.85
C GLU A 32 8.70 -7.02 -16.16
N ARG A 33 8.46 -5.99 -16.98
CA ARG A 33 9.23 -5.76 -18.22
C ARG A 33 10.72 -5.52 -17.99
N TYR A 34 11.09 -5.11 -16.79
CA TYR A 34 12.49 -4.88 -16.41
C TYR A 34 13.03 -5.99 -15.49
N GLY A 35 12.31 -7.10 -15.34
CA GLY A 35 12.75 -8.27 -14.56
C GLY A 35 12.58 -8.14 -13.05
N TYR A 36 11.82 -7.14 -12.58
CA TYR A 36 11.50 -7.01 -11.15
C TYR A 36 10.29 -7.86 -10.79
N GLY A 37 10.41 -8.65 -9.72
CA GLY A 37 9.32 -9.41 -9.13
C GLY A 37 8.66 -8.69 -7.96
N LEU A 38 7.43 -9.09 -7.65
CA LEU A 38 6.70 -8.57 -6.49
C LEU A 38 7.32 -9.10 -5.18
N ALA A 39 7.70 -8.18 -4.28
CA ALA A 39 8.03 -8.48 -2.90
C ALA A 39 6.93 -7.94 -1.99
N LEU A 40 6.35 -8.80 -1.15
CA LEU A 40 5.35 -8.42 -0.14
C LEU A 40 5.92 -8.72 1.24
N THR A 41 6.06 -7.69 2.06
CA THR A 41 6.45 -7.81 3.47
C THR A 41 5.20 -7.76 4.36
N PRO A 42 5.29 -8.23 5.61
CA PRO A 42 4.28 -7.96 6.63
C PRO A 42 3.94 -6.47 6.75
N VAL A 43 2.67 -6.17 7.07
CA VAL A 43 2.17 -4.78 7.23
C VAL A 43 2.72 -4.11 8.49
N PHE A 44 3.09 -4.92 9.49
CA PHE A 44 3.73 -4.48 10.71
C PHE A 44 5.01 -5.29 10.92
N GLU A 45 5.99 -4.69 11.55
CA GLU A 45 7.26 -5.30 11.91
C GLU A 45 7.65 -4.89 13.32
N ALA A 46 8.66 -5.55 13.88
CA ALA A 46 9.22 -5.17 15.19
C ALA A 46 9.73 -3.73 15.16
N THR A 47 9.46 -2.95 16.21
CA THR A 47 9.84 -1.52 16.31
C THR A 47 11.34 -1.30 16.05
N GLU A 48 12.17 -2.24 16.48
CA GLU A 48 13.62 -2.23 16.32
C GLU A 48 14.03 -2.18 14.84
N LEU A 49 13.24 -2.77 13.94
CA LEU A 49 13.49 -2.72 12.50
C LEU A 49 13.44 -1.29 11.96
N PHE A 50 12.58 -0.43 12.52
CA PHE A 50 12.42 0.98 12.13
C PHE A 50 13.19 1.95 13.04
N SER A 51 13.73 1.46 14.17
CA SER A 51 14.45 2.28 15.15
C SER A 51 15.74 2.92 14.62
N ARG A 52 16.28 2.38 13.52
CA ARG A 52 17.43 2.94 12.79
C ARG A 52 16.92 3.81 11.65
N GLY A 53 16.43 4.99 12.02
CA GLY A 53 15.75 5.89 11.10
C GLY A 53 16.63 6.34 9.92
N VAL A 54 16.00 6.45 8.76
CA VAL A 54 16.29 7.57 7.85
C VAL A 54 15.02 8.42 7.88
N GLY A 55 15.09 9.57 8.58
CA GLY A 55 14.18 10.72 8.45
C GLY A 55 12.68 10.45 8.55
#